data_AF-A0A0A9F7U6-F1
#
_entry.id   AF-A0A0A9F7U6-F1
#
_cell.length_a   1.000
_cell.length_b   1.000
_cell.length_c   1.000
_cell.angle_alpha   90.00
_cell.angle_beta   90.00
_cell.angle_gamma   90.00
#
_symmetry.space_group_name_H-M   'P 1'
#
loop_
_entity.id
_entity.type
_entity.pdbx_description
1 polymer ?
#
loop_
_entity_poly.entity_id
_entity_poly.type
_entity_poly.pdbx_seq_one_letter_code
_entity_poly.pdbx_strand_id
1 'polypeptide(L)' 'MTPPELVKQYEQVLSANPGVAHFFKIFPGVAHAWSVRYSHDDAAAVKSAGEALANMVDWFNENLK' A
#
# COMPACT_ATOMS: atom_id res chain seq x y z
N MET A 1 -13.74 8.34 1.23
CA MET A 1 -12.27 8.31 1.40
C MET A 1 -11.96 7.58 2.70
N THR A 2 -11.03 6.63 2.69
CA THR A 2 -10.68 5.83 3.88
C THR A 2 -9.64 6.57 4.73
N PRO A 3 -9.89 6.85 6.02
CA PRO A 3 -8.91 7.49 6.90
C PRO A 3 -7.71 6.58 7.18
N PRO A 4 -6.47 7.10 7.24
CA PRO A 4 -5.28 6.30 7.56
C PRO A 4 -5.35 5.54 8.89
N GLU A 5 -6.03 6.12 9.89
CA GLU A 5 -6.20 5.54 11.22
C GLU A 5 -6.98 4.23 11.17
N LEU A 6 -8.01 4.16 10.32
CA LEU A 6 -8.78 2.93 10.12
C LEU A 6 -7.90 1.84 9.50
N VAL A 7 -7.02 2.21 8.57
CA VAL A 7 -6.14 1.23 7.92
C VAL A 7 -5.08 0.69 8.90
N LYS A 8 -4.57 1.54 9.81
CA LYS A 8 -3.68 1.09 10.91
C LYS A 8 -4.34 0.09 11.85
N GLN A 9 -5.65 0.20 12.09
CA GLN A 9 -6.37 -0.80 12.89
C GLN A 9 -6.33 -2.18 12.22
N TYR A 10 -6.43 -2.25 10.88
CA TYR A 10 -6.30 -3.52 10.16
C TYR A 10 -4.90 -4.12 10.26
N GLU A 11 -3.86 -3.28 10.16
CA GLU A 11 -2.48 -3.72 10.39
C GLU A 11 -2.33 -4.35 11.78
N GLN A 12 -2.81 -3.68 12.83
CA GLN A 12 -2.76 -4.21 14.20
C GLN A 12 -3.45 -5.57 14.34
N VAL A 13 -4.63 -5.73 13.73
CA VAL A 13 -5.39 -6.99 13.78
C VAL A 13 -4.66 -8.10 13.02
N LEU A 14 -4.08 -7.81 11.86
CA LEU A 14 -3.34 -8.80 11.07
C LEU A 14 -2.01 -9.17 11.73
N SER A 15 -1.29 -8.20 12.30
CA SER A 15 -0.04 -8.44 13.03
C SER A 15 -0.23 -9.27 14.30
N ALA A 16 -1.43 -9.24 14.91
CA ALA A 16 -1.78 -10.13 16.01
C ALA A 16 -2.00 -11.60 15.57
N ASN A 17 -2.10 -11.87 14.26
CA ASN A 17 -2.25 -13.22 13.70
C ASN A 17 -1.06 -13.59 12.80
N PRO A 18 0.04 -14.13 13.36
CA PRO A 18 1.23 -14.47 12.59
C PRO A 18 1.02 -15.62 11.58
N GLY A 19 -0.09 -16.35 11.66
CA GLY A 19 -0.43 -17.40 10.70
C GLY A 19 -0.90 -16.88 9.33
N VAL A 20 -1.14 -15.57 9.20
CA VAL A 20 -1.54 -14.93 7.95
C VAL A 20 -0.44 -13.97 7.53
N ALA A 21 0.25 -14.30 6.44
CA ALA A 21 1.22 -13.40 5.83
C ALA A 21 0.52 -12.11 5.37
N HIS A 22 1.07 -10.97 5.74
CA HIS A 22 0.51 -9.66 5.40
C HIS A 22 1.63 -8.65 5.20
N PHE A 23 1.36 -7.64 4.39
CA PHE A 23 2.26 -6.52 4.15
C PHE A 23 1.46 -5.22 4.22
N PHE A 24 2.02 -4.22 4.90
CA PHE A 24 1.35 -2.95 5.11
C PHE A 24 2.27 -1.77 4.83
N LYS A 25 1.74 -0.74 4.16
CA LYS A 25 2.46 0.51 3.89
C LYS A 25 1.52 1.68 3.66
N ILE A 26 1.73 2.77 4.40
CA ILE A 26 1.06 4.06 4.17
C ILE A 26 2.03 4.99 3.46
N PHE A 27 1.57 5.58 2.36
CA PHE A 27 2.30 6.59 1.60
C PHE A 27 1.77 7.97 2.02
N PRO A 28 2.57 8.80 2.72
CA PRO A 28 2.14 10.14 3.10
C PRO A 28 2.16 11.10 1.90
N GLY A 29 1.30 12.12 1.92
CA GLY A 29 1.32 13.22 0.94
C GLY A 29 0.69 12.92 -0.42
N VAL A 30 0.08 11.74 -0.61
CA VAL A 30 -0.63 11.35 -1.83
C VAL A 30 -2.14 11.54 -1.72
N ALA A 31 -2.80 11.88 -2.82
CA ALA A 31 -4.26 11.98 -2.90
C ALA A 31 -4.93 10.59 -2.88
N HIS A 32 -6.24 10.47 -2.68
CA HIS A 32 -6.91 9.17 -2.80
C HIS A 32 -6.84 8.62 -4.23
N ALA A 33 -6.84 7.29 -4.38
CA ALA A 33 -6.69 6.58 -5.66
C ALA A 33 -5.39 6.88 -6.43
N TRP A 34 -4.38 7.43 -5.76
CA TRP A 34 -3.08 7.80 -6.32
C TRP A 34 -2.32 6.66 -7.02
N SER A 35 -2.59 5.38 -6.72
CA SER A 35 -1.88 4.28 -7.39
C SER A 35 -2.30 4.07 -8.85
N VAL A 36 -3.50 4.53 -9.23
CA VAL A 36 -4.07 4.32 -10.58
C VAL A 36 -4.63 5.59 -11.21
N ARG A 37 -4.70 6.71 -10.47
CA ARG A 37 -5.23 8.01 -10.94
C ARG A 37 -4.30 9.18 -10.65
N TYR A 38 -2.99 8.93 -10.48
CA TYR A 38 -2.03 10.01 -10.31
C TYR A 38 -1.94 10.88 -11.58
N SER A 39 -1.61 12.16 -11.40
CA SER A 39 -1.18 13.01 -12.51
C SER A 39 0.28 12.70 -12.85
N HIS A 40 0.62 12.63 -14.13
CA HIS A 40 2.02 12.49 -14.57
C HIS A 40 2.89 13.68 -14.14
N ASP A 41 2.28 14.85 -13.90
CA ASP A 41 2.98 16.05 -13.44
C ASP A 41 3.27 16.04 -11.93
N ASP A 42 2.65 15.13 -11.17
CA ASP A 42 2.94 14.94 -9.74
C ASP A 42 3.99 13.85 -9.57
N ALA A 43 5.26 14.26 -9.60
CA ALA A 43 6.40 13.35 -9.46
C ALA A 43 6.38 12.52 -8.16
N ALA A 44 5.80 13.05 -7.07
CA ALA A 44 5.70 12.34 -5.81
C ALA A 44 4.65 11.21 -5.89
N ALA A 45 3.51 11.48 -6.53
CA ALA A 45 2.48 10.48 -6.78
C ALA A 45 2.96 9.40 -7.77
N VAL A 46 3.67 9.79 -8.85
CA VAL A 46 4.26 8.85 -9.83
C VAL A 46 5.23 7.90 -9.13
N LYS A 47 6.16 8.44 -8.34
CA LYS A 47 7.15 7.64 -7.60
C LYS A 47 6.46 6.69 -6.63
N SER A 48 5.52 7.21 -5.84
CA SER A 48 4.76 6.39 -4.90
C SER A 48 4.03 5.26 -5.63
N ALA A 49 3.36 5.56 -6.76
CA ALA A 49 2.60 4.58 -7.54
C ALA A 49 3.47 3.44 -8.05
N GLY A 50 4.66 3.75 -8.58
CA GLY A 50 5.64 2.74 -8.98
C GLY A 50 6.09 1.87 -7.82
N GLU A 51 6.39 2.48 -6.67
CA GLU A 51 6.80 1.76 -5.46
C GLU A 51 5.69 0.85 -4.92
N ALA A 52 4.43 1.30 -4.89
CA ALA A 52 3.30 0.48 -4.49
C ALA A 52 3.12 -0.74 -5.40
N LEU A 53 3.26 -0.55 -6.72
CA LEU A 53 3.19 -1.65 -7.68
C LEU A 53 4.31 -2.67 -7.45
N ALA A 54 5.55 -2.21 -7.23
CA ALA A 54 6.67 -3.09 -6.93
C ALA A 54 6.43 -3.92 -5.66
N ASN A 55 6.01 -3.28 -4.56
CA ASN A 55 5.69 -3.98 -3.31
C ASN A 55 4.59 -5.05 -3.50
N MET A 56 3.56 -4.76 -4.31
CA MET A 56 2.49 -5.71 -4.60
C MET A 56 3.01 -6.92 -5.39
N VAL A 57 3.84 -6.70 -6.39
CA VAL A 57 4.46 -7.76 -7.19
C VAL A 57 5.37 -8.63 -6.34
N ASP A 58 6.21 -8.02 -5.50
CA ASP A 58 7.11 -8.74 -4.59
C ASP A 58 6.30 -9.60 -3.61
N TRP A 59 5.23 -9.05 -3.01
CA TRP A 59 4.36 -9.81 -2.13
C TRP A 59 3.73 -11.02 -2.82
N PHE A 60 3.25 -10.87 -4.05
CA PHE A 60 2.71 -12.01 -4.81
C PHE A 60 3.79 -13.05 -5.14
N ASN A 61 5.00 -12.62 -5.51
CA ASN A 61 6.10 -13.53 -5.79
C ASN A 61 6.55 -14.33 -4.55
N GLU A 62 6.35 -13.77 -3.37
CA GLU A 62 6.64 -14.43 -2.09
C GLU A 62 5.52 -15.37 -1.64
N ASN A 63 4.25 -15.02 -1.88
CA ASN A 63 3.10 -15.67 -1.23
C ASN A 63 2.18 -16.48 -2.15
N LEU A 64 2.21 -16.29 -3.48
CA LEU A 64 1.31 -16.93 -4.43
C LEU A 64 2.01 -17.84 -5.46
N LYS A 65 3.19 -18.36 -5.14
CA LYS A 65 3.87 -19.38 -5.95
C LYS A 65 3.33 -20.78 -5.70
#